data_AF-A0A382WIZ4-F1
#
_entry.id   AF-A0A382WIZ4-F1
#
_cell.length_a   1.000
_cell.length_b   1.000
_cell.length_c   1.000
_cell.angle_alpha   90.00
_cell.angle_beta   90.00
_cell.angle_gamma   90.00
#
_symmetry.space_group_name_H-M   'P 1'
#
loop_
_entity.id
_entity.type
_entity.pdbx_description
1 polymer ?
#
loop_
_entity_poly.entity_id
_entity_poly.type
_entity_poly.pdbx_seq_one_letter_code
_entity_poly.pdbx_strand_id
1 'polypeptide(L)'
;LGAIGVTKNGVVIYNAADGRGEDAVAREIVDVFGGHPAGSNYHYHFIPVRLDNESLSDGHSGIVGYINDGFPIYGYKGEGGIEMSNDDLDLCHGHDHGSLAYHYHSTIEYPYTVGCYKGTPSSVMSNQMQPSGPAGGPPRRRP
;
A
#
# COMPACT_ATOMS: atom_id res chain seq x y z
N LEU A 1 5.62 -7.98 -8.66
CA LEU A 1 5.01 -8.33 -7.35
C LEU A 1 3.54 -7.88 -7.33
N GLY A 2 2.83 -7.91 -6.21
CA GLY A 2 1.37 -7.69 -6.19
C GLY A 2 0.87 -6.82 -5.03
N ALA A 3 -0.45 -6.78 -4.86
CA ALA A 3 -1.13 -6.03 -3.81
C ALA A 3 -0.72 -6.49 -2.41
N ILE A 4 -0.39 -5.52 -1.55
CA ILE A 4 0.04 -5.73 -0.16
C ILE A 4 -0.92 -5.13 0.87
N GLY A 5 -1.84 -4.26 0.43
CA GLY A 5 -2.81 -3.62 1.31
C GLY A 5 -3.73 -2.67 0.57
N VAL A 6 -4.49 -1.88 1.32
CA VAL A 6 -5.41 -0.88 0.80
C VAL A 6 -5.35 0.40 1.64
N THR A 7 -5.35 1.56 0.98
CA THR A 7 -5.39 2.85 1.65
C THR A 7 -6.80 3.22 2.14
N LYS A 8 -6.91 4.20 3.03
CA LYS A 8 -8.19 4.76 3.50
C LYS A 8 -9.08 5.28 2.36
N ASN A 9 -8.49 5.74 1.25
CA ASN A 9 -9.23 6.21 0.08
C ASN A 9 -9.55 5.08 -0.94
N GLY A 10 -9.32 3.82 -0.57
CA GLY A 10 -9.72 2.63 -1.35
C GLY A 10 -8.77 2.25 -2.48
N VAL A 11 -7.63 2.94 -2.64
CA VAL A 11 -6.63 2.58 -3.65
C VAL A 11 -5.75 1.46 -3.10
N VAL A 12 -5.45 0.49 -3.96
CA VAL A 12 -4.63 -0.67 -3.58
C VAL A 12 -3.17 -0.24 -3.45
N ILE A 13 -2.51 -0.72 -2.40
CA ILE A 13 -1.07 -0.56 -2.18
C ILE A 13 -0.38 -1.79 -2.80
N TYR A 14 0.60 -1.56 -3.66
CA TYR A 14 1.43 -2.61 -4.26
C TYR A 14 2.81 -2.61 -3.61
N ASN A 15 3.47 -3.76 -3.70
CA ASN A 15 4.85 -3.92 -3.24
C ASN A 15 5.77 -2.86 -3.85
N ALA A 16 6.75 -2.38 -3.08
CA ALA A 16 7.73 -1.39 -3.51
C ALA A 16 8.55 -1.81 -4.75
N ALA A 17 8.69 -3.12 -4.98
CA ALA A 17 9.33 -3.65 -6.15
C ALA A 17 8.33 -4.03 -7.27
N ASP A 18 8.73 -3.79 -8.51
CA ASP A 18 7.94 -3.99 -9.71
C ASP A 18 7.81 -5.47 -10.12
N GLY A 19 7.29 -5.73 -11.32
CA GLY A 19 7.21 -7.07 -11.90
C GLY A 19 8.57 -7.76 -12.15
N ARG A 20 9.65 -6.98 -12.24
CA ARG A 20 11.03 -7.40 -12.50
C ARG A 20 11.87 -7.48 -11.22
N GLY A 21 11.34 -7.04 -10.08
CA GLY A 21 12.05 -6.98 -8.81
C GLY A 21 12.91 -5.73 -8.65
N GLU A 22 12.69 -4.70 -9.48
CA GLU A 22 13.35 -3.40 -9.34
C GLU A 22 12.48 -2.45 -8.51
N ASP A 23 13.08 -1.41 -7.92
CA ASP A 23 12.34 -0.33 -7.25
C ASP A 23 11.33 0.32 -8.21
N ALA A 24 10.04 0.13 -7.94
CA ALA A 24 8.96 0.59 -8.81
C ALA A 24 8.87 2.12 -8.86
N VAL A 25 9.07 2.80 -7.73
CA VAL A 25 9.04 4.28 -7.69
C VAL A 25 10.18 4.85 -8.52
N ALA A 26 11.34 4.19 -8.52
CA ALA A 26 12.50 4.62 -9.30
C ALA A 26 12.47 4.21 -10.79
N ARG A 27 11.77 3.11 -11.15
CA ARG A 27 11.87 2.49 -12.48
C ARG A 27 10.58 2.48 -13.30
N GLU A 28 9.44 2.79 -12.70
CA GLU A 28 8.16 2.91 -13.39
C GLU A 28 7.73 4.37 -13.56
N ILE A 29 6.77 4.60 -14.45
CA ILE A 29 6.17 5.93 -14.65
C ILE A 29 4.98 6.02 -13.70
N VAL A 30 5.18 6.71 -12.58
CA VAL A 30 4.14 7.04 -11.60
C VAL A 30 3.64 8.47 -11.79
N ASP A 31 2.41 8.74 -11.35
CA ASP A 31 1.90 10.11 -11.25
C ASP A 31 2.47 10.85 -10.04
N VAL A 32 2.08 12.11 -9.88
CA VAL A 32 2.53 12.98 -8.77
C VAL A 32 2.15 12.46 -7.38
N PHE A 33 1.24 11.50 -7.30
CA PHE A 33 0.80 10.87 -6.06
C PHE A 33 1.43 9.49 -5.85
N GLY A 34 2.30 9.02 -6.75
CA GLY A 34 3.00 7.77 -6.57
C GLY A 34 2.27 6.53 -7.03
N GLY A 35 1.21 6.72 -7.82
CA GLY A 35 0.45 5.62 -8.39
C GLY A 35 0.43 5.62 -9.90
N HIS A 36 0.00 4.51 -10.49
CA HIS A 36 -0.16 4.39 -11.93
C HIS A 36 -1.19 3.30 -12.28
N PRO A 37 -1.74 3.34 -13.50
CA PRO A 37 -2.56 2.26 -13.99
C PRO A 37 -1.71 1.04 -14.39
N ALA A 38 -2.22 -0.16 -14.10
CA ALA A 38 -1.87 -1.41 -14.75
C ALA A 38 -3.15 -2.04 -15.31
N GLY A 39 -3.34 -1.94 -16.63
CA GLY A 39 -4.59 -2.34 -17.28
C GLY A 39 -5.77 -1.50 -16.80
N SER A 40 -6.75 -2.13 -16.15
CA SER A 40 -7.95 -1.48 -15.62
C SER A 40 -7.83 -1.03 -14.15
N ASN A 41 -6.69 -1.27 -13.48
CA ASN A 41 -6.52 -1.00 -12.05
C ASN A 41 -5.51 0.10 -11.81
N TYR A 42 -5.79 1.03 -10.91
CA TYR A 42 -4.84 2.02 -10.41
C TYR A 42 -4.37 1.62 -9.00
N HIS A 43 -3.08 1.76 -8.72
CA HIS A 43 -2.47 1.38 -7.46
C HIS A 43 -1.31 2.32 -7.09
N TYR A 44 -0.93 2.31 -5.82
CA TYR A 44 0.19 3.07 -5.27
C TYR A 44 1.39 2.16 -5.00
N HIS A 45 2.60 2.65 -5.27
CA HIS A 45 3.85 2.05 -4.79
C HIS A 45 4.42 2.76 -3.55
N PHE A 46 3.94 3.97 -3.24
CA PHE A 46 4.17 4.68 -1.98
C PHE A 46 2.90 5.42 -1.55
N ILE A 47 2.76 5.75 -0.27
CA ILE A 47 1.56 6.44 0.22
C ILE A 47 1.62 7.93 -0.14
N PRO A 48 0.65 8.50 -0.88
CA PRO A 48 0.65 9.94 -1.17
C PRO A 48 0.63 10.77 0.13
N VAL A 49 1.50 11.79 0.24
CA VAL A 49 1.56 12.69 1.42
C VAL A 49 0.21 13.30 1.80
N ARG A 50 -0.69 13.50 0.82
CA ARG A 50 -2.05 14.02 1.05
C ARG A 50 -2.95 13.07 1.85
N LEU A 51 -2.61 11.78 1.95
CA LEU A 51 -3.31 10.82 2.80
C LEU A 51 -2.79 10.84 4.24
N ASP A 52 -1.60 11.37 4.47
CA ASP A 52 -1.03 11.62 5.79
C ASP A 52 -1.43 13.01 6.29
N ASN A 53 -2.74 13.20 6.52
CA ASN A 53 -3.36 14.48 6.87
C ASN A 53 -4.04 14.47 8.25
N GLU A 54 -3.93 13.37 8.98
CA GLU A 54 -4.40 13.20 10.36
C GLU A 54 -3.18 12.97 11.27
N SER A 55 -3.24 13.47 12.50
CA SER A 55 -2.20 13.22 13.51
C SER A 55 -2.84 12.88 14.85
N LEU A 56 -2.18 12.00 15.60
CA LEU A 56 -2.51 11.68 16.98
C LEU A 56 -2.05 12.80 17.93
N SER A 57 -2.41 12.69 19.20
CA SER A 57 -2.16 13.73 20.21
C SER A 57 -0.68 14.02 20.46
N ASP A 58 0.20 13.06 20.18
CA ASP A 58 1.65 13.14 20.32
C ASP A 58 2.37 13.56 19.03
N GLY A 59 1.62 13.89 17.96
CA GLY A 59 2.17 14.25 16.65
C GLY A 59 2.45 13.06 15.74
N HIS A 60 2.27 11.83 16.20
CA HIS A 60 2.33 10.63 15.37
C HIS A 60 1.32 10.74 14.23
N SER A 61 1.70 10.34 13.02
CA SER A 61 0.78 10.30 11.89
C SER A 61 -0.45 9.44 12.22
N GLY A 62 -1.57 9.70 11.57
CA GLY A 62 -2.74 8.84 11.61
C GLY A 62 -2.58 7.61 10.71
N ILE A 63 -3.51 6.66 10.84
CA ILE A 63 -3.59 5.51 9.94
C ILE A 63 -3.81 6.02 8.50
N VAL A 64 -3.13 5.45 7.51
CA VAL A 64 -3.32 5.78 6.07
C VAL A 64 -3.86 4.60 5.28
N GLY A 65 -3.83 3.39 5.86
CA GLY A 65 -4.35 2.17 5.25
C GLY A 65 -4.19 0.94 6.15
N TYR A 66 -4.47 -0.21 5.58
CA TYR A 66 -4.29 -1.52 6.21
C TYR A 66 -3.55 -2.47 5.29
N ILE A 67 -2.67 -3.26 5.88
CA ILE A 67 -1.86 -4.28 5.20
C ILE A 67 -2.60 -5.62 5.27
N ASN A 68 -2.37 -6.49 4.28
CA ASN A 68 -3.11 -7.74 4.11
C ASN A 68 -2.94 -8.74 5.27
N ASP A 69 -1.97 -8.52 6.16
CA ASP A 69 -1.75 -9.28 7.39
C ASP A 69 -2.49 -8.75 8.62
N GLY A 70 -3.32 -7.72 8.43
CA GLY A 70 -4.25 -7.20 9.44
C GLY A 70 -3.72 -6.02 10.24
N PHE A 71 -2.45 -5.63 10.06
CA PHE A 71 -1.89 -4.47 10.76
C PHE A 71 -2.13 -3.16 10.00
N PRO A 72 -2.36 -2.04 10.71
CA PRO A 72 -2.46 -0.74 10.08
C PRO A 72 -1.09 -0.27 9.57
N ILE A 73 -1.12 0.53 8.50
CA ILE A 73 0.00 1.37 8.09
C ILE A 73 -0.34 2.82 8.44
N TYR A 74 0.58 3.49 9.10
CA TYR A 74 0.53 4.90 9.47
C TYR A 74 1.31 5.75 8.45
N GLY A 75 1.08 7.06 8.52
CA GLY A 75 1.81 8.03 7.71
C GLY A 75 3.29 8.14 8.07
N TYR A 76 3.90 9.25 7.67
CA TYR A 76 5.36 9.41 7.66
C TYR A 76 5.97 9.70 9.02
N LYS A 77 5.18 10.04 10.03
CA LYS A 77 5.68 10.55 11.31
C LYS A 77 5.39 9.62 12.48
N GLY A 78 6.38 9.45 13.33
CA GLY A 78 6.29 8.82 14.64
C GLY A 78 6.00 9.82 15.76
N GLU A 79 6.29 9.42 17.00
CA GLU A 79 6.12 10.25 18.19
C GLU A 79 6.82 11.62 18.04
N GLY A 80 6.19 12.69 18.50
CA GLY A 80 6.71 14.05 18.39
C GLY A 80 6.60 14.66 16.99
N GLY A 81 5.97 13.97 16.04
CA GLY A 81 5.86 14.42 14.65
C GLY A 81 7.17 14.30 13.87
N ILE A 82 8.08 13.45 14.33
CA ILE A 82 9.38 13.17 13.71
C ILE A 82 9.16 12.22 12.54
N GLU A 83 9.76 12.52 11.39
CA GLU A 83 9.70 11.64 10.22
C GLU A 83 10.44 10.33 10.49
N MET A 84 9.78 9.21 10.18
CA MET A 84 10.33 7.87 10.37
C MET A 84 11.33 7.52 9.27
N SER A 85 12.44 6.92 9.68
CA SER A 85 13.47 6.36 8.82
C SER A 85 13.59 4.85 9.00
N ASN A 86 14.39 4.21 8.15
CA ASN A 86 14.70 2.78 8.28
C ASN A 86 15.43 2.45 9.59
N ASP A 87 16.13 3.41 10.21
CA ASP A 87 16.81 3.21 11.48
C ASP A 87 15.82 3.11 12.67
N ASP A 88 14.60 3.63 12.48
CA ASP A 88 13.54 3.61 13.49
C ASP A 88 12.64 2.36 13.41
N LEU A 89 12.75 1.57 12.33
CA LEU A 89 11.82 0.51 11.98
C LEU A 89 12.49 -0.88 11.94
N ASP A 90 11.67 -1.93 12.09
CA ASP A 90 12.12 -3.29 11.88
C ASP A 90 12.27 -3.65 10.38
N LEU A 91 12.76 -4.86 10.09
CA LEU A 91 12.97 -5.33 8.72
C LEU A 91 11.68 -5.32 7.87
N CYS A 92 10.51 -5.43 8.49
CA CYS A 92 9.22 -5.37 7.81
C CYS A 92 8.68 -3.94 7.66
N HIS A 93 9.43 -2.92 8.09
CA HIS A 93 9.05 -1.50 8.12
C HIS A 93 7.91 -1.19 9.10
N GLY A 94 7.88 -1.90 10.22
CA GLY A 94 7.01 -1.56 11.34
C GLY A 94 7.74 -1.58 12.67
N HIS A 95 7.01 -1.27 13.74
CA HIS A 95 7.54 -1.30 15.10
C HIS A 95 6.41 -1.45 16.12
N ASP A 96 6.75 -1.93 17.31
CA ASP A 96 5.87 -1.95 18.47
C ASP A 96 5.89 -0.58 19.18
N HIS A 97 4.74 0.08 19.29
CA HIS A 97 4.64 1.41 19.90
C HIS A 97 3.57 1.44 21.01
N GLY A 98 3.97 1.05 22.23
CA GLY A 98 3.13 1.20 23.43
C GLY A 98 1.71 0.65 23.26
N SER A 99 0.70 1.49 23.52
CA SER A 99 -0.71 1.13 23.40
C SER A 99 -1.24 1.07 21.96
N LEU A 100 -0.52 1.62 20.97
CA LEU A 100 -0.85 1.49 19.55
C LEU A 100 -0.52 0.10 19.01
N ALA A 101 0.23 -0.70 19.78
CA ALA A 101 0.75 -2.01 19.38
C ALA A 101 1.58 -1.92 18.09
N TYR A 102 1.92 -3.08 17.52
CA TYR A 102 2.68 -3.15 16.28
C TYR A 102 1.94 -2.48 15.13
N HIS A 103 2.64 -1.67 14.36
CA HIS A 103 2.13 -1.09 13.13
C HIS A 103 3.24 -0.72 12.15
N TYR A 104 2.88 -0.58 10.88
CA TYR A 104 3.79 -0.14 9.82
C TYR A 104 3.81 1.37 9.67
N HIS A 105 4.88 1.88 9.07
CA HIS A 105 4.98 3.27 8.64
C HIS A 105 5.17 3.39 7.13
N SER A 106 4.63 4.48 6.60
CA SER A 106 5.07 5.00 5.31
C SER A 106 6.39 5.72 5.51
N THR A 107 7.34 5.55 4.59
CA THR A 107 8.66 6.20 4.67
C THR A 107 9.06 6.78 3.32
N ILE A 108 10.00 7.73 3.31
CA ILE A 108 10.62 8.23 2.07
C ILE A 108 11.78 7.35 1.60
N GLU A 109 12.16 6.36 2.41
CA GLU A 109 13.23 5.41 2.15
C GLU A 109 12.63 4.08 1.69
N TYR A 110 13.25 3.43 0.69
CA TYR A 110 12.80 2.12 0.22
C TYR A 110 12.71 1.11 1.39
N PRO A 111 11.69 0.22 1.44
CA PRO A 111 10.54 0.02 0.54
C PRO A 111 9.36 0.99 0.61
N TYR A 112 9.46 2.15 1.26
CA TYR A 112 8.41 3.19 1.37
C TYR A 112 7.13 2.79 2.14
N THR A 113 6.86 1.49 2.28
CA THR A 113 5.68 0.90 2.93
C THR A 113 6.10 -0.31 3.76
N VAL A 114 5.91 -1.55 3.28
CA VAL A 114 6.28 -2.78 4.01
C VAL A 114 7.34 -3.59 3.28
N GLY A 115 8.33 -4.09 4.03
CA GLY A 115 9.34 -5.01 3.52
C GLY A 115 8.92 -6.48 3.59
N CYS A 116 8.09 -6.82 4.58
CA CYS A 116 7.53 -8.14 4.81
C CYS A 116 6.25 -8.04 5.64
N TYR A 117 5.53 -9.15 5.81
CA TYR A 117 4.42 -9.23 6.75
C TYR A 117 4.90 -9.68 8.12
N LYS A 118 4.49 -8.94 9.15
CA LYS A 118 4.62 -9.28 10.57
C LYS A 118 3.63 -10.38 10.95
N GLY A 119 2.41 -10.27 10.43
CA GLY A 119 1.34 -11.23 10.64
C GLY A 119 1.26 -12.29 9.54
N THR A 120 0.24 -13.13 9.65
CA THR A 120 -0.12 -14.06 8.58
C THR A 120 -0.99 -13.32 7.57
N PRO A 121 -0.56 -13.14 6.31
CA PRO A 121 -1.39 -12.47 5.32
C PRO A 121 -2.68 -13.24 5.07
N SER A 122 -3.78 -12.50 5.00
CA SER A 122 -5.01 -13.02 4.44
C SER A 122 -4.75 -13.38 2.96
N SER A 123 -5.26 -14.54 2.53
CA SER A 123 -5.29 -14.92 1.13
C SER A 123 -6.34 -14.06 0.41
N VAL A 124 -6.08 -12.76 0.28
CA VAL A 124 -6.67 -11.98 -0.80
C VAL A 124 -6.01 -12.48 -2.07
N MET A 125 -6.58 -13.57 -2.62
CA MET A 125 -6.51 -13.74 -4.07
C MET A 125 -6.89 -12.37 -4.63
N SER A 126 -6.02 -11.77 -5.44
CA SER A 126 -6.38 -10.59 -6.21
C SER A 126 -7.69 -10.95 -6.88
N ASN A 127 -8.81 -10.50 -6.32
CA ASN A 127 -10.05 -10.43 -7.05
C ASN A 127 -9.66 -9.46 -8.15
N GLN A 128 -9.26 -10.03 -9.29
CA GLN A 128 -9.64 -9.44 -10.54
C GLN A 128 -11.11 -9.15 -10.33
N MET A 129 -11.42 -7.88 -10.11
CA MET A 129 -12.75 -7.37 -10.31
C MET A 129 -13.01 -7.58 -11.80
N GLN A 130 -13.21 -8.85 -12.21
CA GLN A 130 -13.75 -9.19 -13.49
C GLN A 130 -15.09 -8.48 -13.46
N PRO A 131 -15.33 -7.49 -14.34
CA PRO A 131 -16.69 -7.04 -14.52
C PRO A 131 -17.44 -8.31 -14.89
N SER A 132 -18.45 -8.68 -14.10
CA SER A 132 -19.42 -9.67 -14.50
C SER A 132 -20.13 -9.12 -15.73
N GLY A 133 -19.52 -9.29 -16.90
CA GLY A 133 -20.12 -8.99 -18.18
C GLY A 133 -21.33 -9.91 -18.33
N PRO A 134 -22.48 -9.40 -18.82
CA PRO A 134 -23.65 -10.23 -18.99
C PRO A 134 -23.33 -11.39 -19.94
N ALA A 135 -23.63 -12.61 -19.50
CA ALA A 135 -23.59 -13.80 -20.33
C ALA A 135 -24.67 -13.67 -21.42
N GLY A 136 -24.30 -13.14 -22.58
CA GLY A 136 -25.27 -12.90 -23.65
C GLY A 136 -24.68 -12.25 -24.90
N GLY A 137 -23.69 -12.91 -25.51
CA GLY A 137 -23.32 -12.57 -26.89
C GLY A 137 -24.40 -13.04 -27.87
N PRO A 138 -24.76 -12.26 -28.91
CA PRO A 138 -25.75 -12.69 -29.90
C PRO A 138 -25.19 -13.85 -30.73
N PRO A 139 -26.05 -14.76 -31.23
CA PRO A 139 -25.58 -15.95 -31.94
C PRO A 139 -24.87 -15.56 -33.25
N ARG A 140 -23.67 -16.12 -33.45
CA ARG A 140 -22.92 -15.99 -34.71
C ARG A 140 -23.72 -16.59 -35.85
N ARG A 141 -24.21 -15.75 -36.77
CA ARG A 141 -24.61 -16.22 -38.11
C ARG A 141 -23.35 -16.46 -38.92
N ARG A 142 -23.11 -17.72 -39.30
CA ARG A 142 -22.14 -18.07 -40.36
C ARG A 142 -22.83 -17.98 -41.73
N PRO A 143 -22.11 -17.61 -42.80
CA PRO A 143 -22.62 -17.68 -44.16
C PRO A 143 -22.88 -19.12 -44.60
#